data_AF-A0A661IZ76-F1
#
_entry.id   AF-A0A661IZ76-F1
#
_cell.length_a   1.000
_cell.length_b   1.000
_cell.length_c   1.000
_cell.angle_alpha   90.00
_cell.angle_beta   90.00
_cell.angle_gamma   90.00
#
_symmetry.space_group_name_H-M   'P 1'
#
loop_
_entity.id
_entity.type
_entity.pdbx_description
1 polymer ?
#
loop_
_entity_poly.entity_id
_entity_poly.type
_entity_poly.pdbx_seq_one_letter_code
_entity_poly.pdbx_strand_id
1 'polypeptide(L)'
;MFNPFEDFKEFLSKVRTLPLDRLSAAHDQIMAELTSGYGKLVEQELKSLVWFVEHNWVIEAYNTATEVVKDLSYDAHSIEDFCYALDSGVDIPYLISGPAGIYVAALCNHVAEEKIVLRLGEMERRLHFLGYRLPYGKSLRIEGDTGNFTGSALQGGDITVTGATGDWTGAGMTEGKISIHKNCGRNTGEWMQGGEIWVGSRIRGLGRITSGQIYQAGEAITSDALL
;
A
#
# COMPACT_ATOMS: atom_id res chain seq x y z
N MET A 1 36.36 47.22 -24.02
CA MET A 1 35.78 46.53 -22.85
C MET A 1 35.83 45.04 -23.17
N PHE A 2 36.68 44.29 -22.48
CA PHE A 2 36.84 42.85 -22.69
C PHE A 2 35.59 42.16 -22.12
N ASN A 3 34.87 41.37 -22.91
CA ASN A 3 33.73 40.61 -22.42
C ASN A 3 34.27 39.33 -21.78
N PRO A 4 34.26 39.20 -20.44
CA PRO A 4 34.91 38.10 -19.73
C PRO A 4 34.16 36.76 -19.87
N PHE A 5 33.08 36.72 -20.67
CA PHE A 5 32.26 35.52 -20.88
C PHE A 5 32.37 34.94 -22.30
N GLU A 6 33.26 35.46 -23.16
CA GLU A 6 33.48 34.88 -24.50
C GLU A 6 33.99 33.43 -24.43
N ASP A 7 34.83 33.11 -23.45
CA ASP A 7 35.41 31.77 -23.25
C ASP A 7 34.36 30.70 -22.84
N PHE A 8 33.14 31.12 -22.42
CA PHE A 8 32.07 30.21 -22.04
C PHE A 8 31.21 29.74 -23.22
N LYS A 9 31.37 30.33 -24.42
CA LYS A 9 30.62 29.89 -25.62
C LYS A 9 31.01 28.47 -26.04
N GLU A 10 32.25 28.05 -25.84
CA GLU A 10 32.67 26.67 -26.11
C GLU A 10 32.00 25.66 -25.16
N PHE A 11 31.70 26.05 -23.93
CA PHE A 11 31.07 25.17 -22.93
C PHE A 11 29.60 24.85 -23.24
N LEU A 12 28.90 25.79 -23.90
CA LEU A 12 27.50 25.62 -24.33
C LEU A 12 27.35 24.85 -25.65
N SER A 13 28.45 24.58 -26.37
CA SER A 13 28.42 23.92 -27.68
C SER A 13 28.29 22.40 -27.63
N LYS A 14 28.44 21.79 -26.44
CA LYS A 14 28.15 20.36 -26.24
C LYS A 14 26.78 20.21 -25.60
N VAL A 15 25.76 20.07 -26.44
CA VAL A 15 24.49 19.42 -26.04
C VAL A 15 24.83 17.98 -25.65
N ARG A 16 25.23 17.79 -24.39
CA ARG A 16 25.16 16.49 -23.73
C ARG A 16 23.68 16.30 -23.43
N THR A 17 23.05 15.34 -24.10
CA THR A 17 21.80 14.76 -23.61
C THR A 17 22.06 14.33 -22.17
N LEU A 18 21.48 15.05 -21.21
CA LEU A 18 21.71 14.80 -19.80
C LEU A 18 21.03 13.46 -19.43
N PRO A 19 21.61 12.67 -18.50
CA PRO A 19 21.01 11.42 -18.03
C PRO A 19 19.60 11.57 -17.42
N LEU A 20 19.17 12.79 -17.08
CA LEU A 20 17.84 13.07 -16.52
C LEU A 20 16.70 12.71 -17.47
N ASP A 21 16.83 12.97 -18.78
CA ASP A 21 15.75 12.68 -19.73
C ASP A 21 15.50 11.16 -19.86
N ARG A 22 16.56 10.36 -19.71
CA ARG A 22 16.46 8.89 -19.71
C ARG A 22 15.92 8.34 -18.39
N LEU A 23 16.24 8.97 -17.27
CA LEU A 23 15.68 8.63 -15.96
C LEU A 23 14.19 8.96 -15.90
N SER A 24 13.78 10.12 -16.45
CA SER A 24 12.37 10.51 -16.59
C SER A 24 11.62 9.53 -17.50
N ALA A 25 12.15 9.21 -18.68
CA ALA A 25 11.47 8.29 -19.60
C ALA A 25 11.33 6.86 -19.05
N ALA A 26 12.32 6.37 -18.31
CA ALA A 26 12.23 5.06 -17.65
C ALA A 26 11.19 5.07 -16.52
N HIS A 27 11.14 6.15 -15.73
CA HIS A 27 10.12 6.34 -14.71
C HIS A 27 8.72 6.45 -15.31
N ASP A 28 8.54 7.26 -16.37
CA ASP A 28 7.27 7.41 -17.07
C ASP A 28 6.75 6.07 -17.63
N GLN A 29 7.67 5.24 -18.15
CA GLN A 29 7.34 3.90 -18.65
C GLN A 29 6.87 2.98 -17.51
N ILE A 30 7.56 2.98 -16.36
CA ILE A 30 7.15 2.20 -15.19
C ILE A 30 5.76 2.65 -14.71
N MET A 31 5.53 3.96 -14.61
CA MET A 31 4.25 4.52 -14.19
C MET A 31 3.11 4.16 -15.15
N ALA A 32 3.38 4.16 -16.47
CA ALA A 32 2.43 3.71 -17.47
C ALA A 32 2.10 2.21 -17.33
N GLU A 33 3.10 1.37 -17.04
CA GLU A 33 2.91 -0.06 -16.82
C GLU A 33 2.10 -0.35 -15.54
N LEU A 34 2.42 0.33 -14.43
CA LEU A 34 1.67 0.21 -13.17
C LEU A 34 0.22 0.64 -13.35
N THR A 35 -0.01 1.76 -14.03
CA THR A 35 -1.34 2.30 -14.33
C THR A 35 -2.12 1.36 -15.25
N SER A 36 -1.48 0.83 -16.29
CA SER A 36 -2.09 -0.16 -17.19
C SER A 36 -2.47 -1.44 -16.44
N GLY A 37 -1.60 -1.93 -15.56
CA GLY A 37 -1.84 -3.11 -14.74
C GLY A 37 -3.04 -2.94 -13.80
N TYR A 38 -3.14 -1.79 -13.12
CA TYR A 38 -4.31 -1.45 -12.32
C TYR A 38 -5.58 -1.36 -13.16
N GLY A 39 -5.51 -0.77 -14.36
CA GLY A 39 -6.64 -0.72 -15.30
C GLY A 39 -7.16 -2.11 -15.67
N LYS A 40 -6.25 -3.07 -15.94
CA LYS A 40 -6.62 -4.47 -16.21
C LYS A 40 -7.33 -5.12 -15.03
N LEU A 41 -6.89 -4.86 -13.80
CA LEU A 41 -7.58 -5.33 -12.60
C LEU A 41 -9.00 -4.75 -12.57
N VAL A 42 -9.16 -3.43 -12.62
CA VAL A 42 -10.49 -2.78 -12.56
C VAL A 42 -11.43 -3.23 -13.66
N GLU A 43 -10.94 -3.54 -14.85
CA GLU A 43 -11.75 -4.11 -15.92
C GLU A 43 -12.26 -5.54 -15.62
N GLN A 44 -11.47 -6.36 -14.91
CA GLN A 44 -11.82 -7.75 -14.59
C GLN A 44 -12.90 -7.86 -13.50
N GLU A 45 -12.66 -7.38 -12.29
CA GLU A 45 -13.27 -6.13 -11.90
C GLU A 45 -14.78 -5.94 -12.19
N LEU A 46 -15.04 -4.93 -13.01
CA LEU A 46 -16.35 -4.59 -13.55
C LEU A 46 -17.01 -5.73 -14.33
N LYS A 47 -16.26 -6.61 -15.01
CA LYS A 47 -16.84 -7.77 -15.71
C LYS A 47 -17.39 -8.81 -14.75
N SER A 48 -16.74 -9.04 -13.60
CA SER A 48 -17.22 -9.94 -12.55
C SER A 48 -18.46 -9.38 -11.85
N LEU A 49 -18.55 -8.07 -11.63
CA LEU A 49 -19.77 -7.42 -11.10
C LEU A 49 -20.99 -7.58 -12.01
N VAL A 50 -20.80 -7.76 -13.32
CA VAL A 50 -21.86 -8.06 -14.29
C VAL A 50 -22.28 -9.54 -14.26
N TRP A 51 -21.46 -10.43 -13.68
CA TRP A 51 -21.67 -11.88 -13.63
C TRP A 51 -21.45 -12.44 -12.20
N PHE A 52 -22.48 -12.27 -11.35
CA PHE A 52 -22.68 -12.94 -10.05
C PHE A 52 -21.72 -12.63 -8.87
N VAL A 53 -22.37 -12.52 -7.70
CA VAL A 53 -21.81 -12.32 -6.36
C VAL A 53 -21.08 -13.59 -5.91
N GLU A 54 -19.79 -13.69 -6.17
CA GLU A 54 -18.97 -14.77 -5.61
C GLU A 54 -18.42 -14.39 -4.22
N HIS A 55 -18.46 -15.36 -3.32
CA HIS A 55 -17.72 -15.29 -2.05
C HIS A 55 -16.24 -15.48 -2.36
N ASN A 56 -15.40 -14.51 -1.96
CA ASN A 56 -13.92 -14.42 -2.12
C ASN A 56 -13.38 -13.43 -3.16
N TRP A 57 -14.16 -12.42 -3.58
CA TRP A 57 -13.70 -11.30 -4.41
C TRP A 57 -12.27 -10.80 -4.14
N VAL A 58 -11.96 -10.49 -2.87
CA VAL A 58 -10.67 -9.92 -2.48
C VAL A 58 -9.50 -10.85 -2.81
N ILE A 59 -9.71 -12.17 -2.73
CA ILE A 59 -8.69 -13.18 -3.05
C ILE A 59 -8.45 -13.20 -4.56
N GLU A 60 -9.51 -13.22 -5.35
CA GLU A 60 -9.41 -13.21 -6.82
C GLU A 60 -8.75 -11.92 -7.31
N ALA A 61 -9.18 -10.76 -6.81
CA ALA A 61 -8.57 -9.46 -7.12
C ALA A 61 -7.07 -9.44 -6.81
N TYR A 62 -6.68 -10.01 -5.66
CA TYR A 62 -5.26 -10.10 -5.27
C TYR A 62 -4.47 -11.07 -6.13
N ASN A 63 -5.05 -12.21 -6.53
CA ASN A 63 -4.42 -13.16 -7.44
C ASN A 63 -4.20 -12.54 -8.82
N THR A 64 -5.20 -11.86 -9.37
CA THR A 64 -5.08 -11.08 -10.61
C THR A 64 -3.99 -10.01 -10.50
N ALA A 65 -4.00 -9.23 -9.42
CA ALA A 65 -2.98 -8.21 -9.20
C ALA A 65 -1.58 -8.81 -9.15
N THR A 66 -1.41 -9.94 -8.46
CA THR A 66 -0.14 -10.70 -8.38
C THR A 66 0.35 -11.13 -9.77
N GLU A 67 -0.54 -11.68 -10.59
CA GLU A 67 -0.20 -12.10 -11.96
C GLU A 67 0.22 -10.92 -12.85
N VAL A 68 -0.33 -9.73 -12.61
CA VAL A 68 0.05 -8.51 -13.33
C VAL A 68 1.41 -8.00 -12.87
N VAL A 69 1.67 -7.94 -11.56
CA VAL A 69 2.85 -7.24 -11.02
C VAL A 69 4.13 -8.07 -11.05
N LYS A 70 4.04 -9.41 -11.12
CA LYS A 70 5.22 -10.29 -11.13
C LYS A 70 6.12 -10.11 -12.35
N ASP A 71 5.56 -9.61 -13.46
CA ASP A 71 6.27 -9.42 -14.73
C ASP A 71 6.79 -7.98 -14.88
N LEU A 72 6.56 -7.11 -13.88
CA LEU A 72 6.97 -5.71 -13.91
C LEU A 72 8.27 -5.49 -13.13
N SER A 73 9.08 -4.52 -13.57
CA SER A 73 10.29 -4.09 -12.87
C SER A 73 10.09 -2.70 -12.28
N TYR A 74 9.95 -2.62 -10.96
CA TYR A 74 9.68 -1.39 -10.22
C TYR A 74 10.34 -1.46 -8.83
N ASP A 75 10.40 -0.33 -8.15
CA ASP A 75 10.97 -0.16 -6.81
C ASP A 75 9.92 0.43 -5.85
N ALA A 76 10.26 0.54 -4.57
CA ALA A 76 9.37 1.11 -3.56
C ALA A 76 8.96 2.56 -3.86
N HIS A 77 9.81 3.34 -4.51
CA HIS A 77 9.51 4.72 -4.89
C HIS A 77 8.41 4.77 -5.95
N SER A 78 8.47 3.89 -6.95
CA SER A 78 7.44 3.74 -7.98
C SER A 78 6.07 3.39 -7.40
N ILE A 79 6.03 2.61 -6.30
CA ILE A 79 4.78 2.29 -5.60
C ILE A 79 4.19 3.53 -4.91
N GLU A 80 5.04 4.36 -4.29
CA GLU A 80 4.64 5.62 -3.67
C GLU A 80 4.08 6.60 -4.71
N ASP A 81 4.78 6.79 -5.83
CA ASP A 81 4.34 7.65 -6.94
C ASP A 81 3.02 7.16 -7.54
N PHE A 82 2.85 5.83 -7.66
CA PHE A 82 1.60 5.24 -8.08
C PHE A 82 0.44 5.53 -7.12
N CYS A 83 0.69 5.58 -5.80
CA CYS A 83 -0.32 6.00 -4.83
C CYS A 83 -0.76 7.47 -5.07
N TYR A 84 0.16 8.36 -5.41
CA TYR A 84 -0.17 9.74 -5.75
C TYR A 84 -0.89 9.88 -7.10
N ALA A 85 -0.56 9.04 -8.09
CA ALA A 85 -1.32 8.98 -9.34
C ALA A 85 -2.78 8.55 -9.10
N LEU A 86 -2.99 7.58 -8.19
CA LEU A 86 -4.33 7.18 -7.73
C LEU A 86 -5.06 8.31 -7.00
N ASP A 87 -4.36 9.17 -6.27
CA ASP A 87 -4.93 10.30 -5.51
C ASP A 87 -5.22 11.54 -6.37
N SER A 88 -4.45 11.79 -7.42
CA SER A 88 -4.71 12.89 -8.34
C SER A 88 -5.93 12.60 -9.22
N GLY A 89 -6.13 11.33 -9.61
CA GLY A 89 -7.20 10.91 -10.51
C GLY A 89 -7.05 11.41 -11.94
N VAL A 90 -5.90 11.98 -12.31
CA VAL A 90 -5.63 12.54 -13.65
C VAL A 90 -5.47 11.41 -14.68
N ASP A 91 -4.64 10.42 -14.36
CA ASP A 91 -4.33 9.30 -15.27
C ASP A 91 -5.24 8.08 -15.03
N ILE A 92 -6.02 8.10 -13.94
CA ILE A 92 -6.87 7.00 -13.49
C ILE A 92 -8.29 7.55 -13.23
N PRO A 93 -9.19 7.50 -14.23
CA PRO A 93 -10.48 8.18 -14.15
C PRO A 93 -11.46 7.58 -13.11
N TYR A 94 -11.16 6.39 -12.56
CA TYR A 94 -11.97 5.75 -11.54
C TYR A 94 -11.10 5.11 -10.46
N LEU A 95 -10.90 5.83 -9.35
CA LEU A 95 -10.36 5.23 -8.14
C LEU A 95 -11.45 4.38 -7.47
N ILE A 96 -11.21 3.07 -7.37
CA ILE A 96 -11.99 2.19 -6.51
C ILE A 96 -11.05 1.79 -5.37
N SER A 97 -11.28 2.36 -4.18
CA SER A 97 -10.34 2.27 -3.05
C SER A 97 -10.00 0.83 -2.63
N GLY A 98 -10.92 -0.11 -2.82
CA GLY A 98 -10.73 -1.54 -2.58
C GLY A 98 -9.69 -2.15 -3.53
N PRO A 99 -9.98 -2.27 -4.84
CA PRO A 99 -9.03 -2.75 -5.85
C PRO A 99 -7.70 -2.00 -5.83
N ALA A 100 -7.69 -0.67 -5.65
CA ALA A 100 -6.47 0.12 -5.59
C ALA A 100 -5.56 -0.32 -4.43
N GLY A 101 -6.15 -0.51 -3.25
CA GLY A 101 -5.49 -1.04 -2.07
C GLY A 101 -4.88 -2.42 -2.28
N ILE A 102 -5.65 -3.32 -2.89
CA ILE A 102 -5.22 -4.69 -3.19
C ILE A 102 -4.08 -4.71 -4.20
N TYR A 103 -4.13 -3.85 -5.21
CA TYR A 103 -3.06 -3.72 -6.19
C TYR A 103 -1.78 -3.19 -5.55
N VAL A 104 -1.86 -2.15 -4.70
CA VAL A 104 -0.71 -1.64 -3.93
C VAL A 104 -0.15 -2.71 -2.98
N ALA A 105 -0.99 -3.53 -2.36
CA ALA A 105 -0.53 -4.65 -1.53
C ALA A 105 0.24 -5.70 -2.36
N ALA A 106 -0.27 -6.04 -3.55
CA ALA A 106 0.42 -6.96 -4.47
C ALA A 106 1.79 -6.41 -4.88
N LEU A 107 1.88 -5.11 -5.21
CA LEU A 107 3.15 -4.44 -5.51
C LEU A 107 4.14 -4.55 -4.33
N CYS A 108 3.70 -4.19 -3.11
CA CYS A 108 4.56 -4.26 -1.92
C CYS A 108 5.07 -5.69 -1.64
N ASN A 109 4.22 -6.69 -1.88
CA ASN A 109 4.57 -8.08 -1.62
C ASN A 109 5.58 -8.64 -2.63
N HIS A 110 5.60 -8.12 -3.87
CA HIS A 110 6.45 -8.63 -4.97
C HIS A 110 7.64 -7.75 -5.33
N VAL A 111 7.71 -6.51 -4.85
CA VAL A 111 8.89 -5.65 -5.03
C VAL A 111 10.14 -6.32 -4.42
N ALA A 112 11.34 -6.02 -4.91
CA ALA A 112 12.56 -6.66 -4.42
C ALA A 112 12.89 -6.28 -2.97
N GLU A 113 12.58 -5.05 -2.57
CA GLU A 113 12.90 -4.51 -1.27
C GLU A 113 12.13 -5.20 -0.14
N GLU A 114 12.85 -5.54 0.93
CA GLU A 114 12.24 -6.06 2.16
C GLU A 114 11.56 -4.96 2.97
N LYS A 115 12.07 -3.73 2.89
CA LYS A 115 11.61 -2.57 3.65
C LYS A 115 11.00 -1.55 2.70
N ILE A 116 9.69 -1.39 2.77
CA ILE A 116 8.93 -0.45 1.95
C ILE A 116 8.47 0.71 2.84
N VAL A 117 8.68 1.94 2.36
CA VAL A 117 8.16 3.16 3.00
C VAL A 117 7.27 3.87 1.99
N LEU A 118 6.01 4.12 2.36
CA LEU A 118 5.04 4.89 1.58
C LEU A 118 4.66 6.15 2.34
N ARG A 119 5.05 7.32 1.84
CA ARG A 119 4.78 8.63 2.44
C ARG A 119 3.49 9.20 1.88
N LEU A 120 2.38 8.81 2.48
CA LEU A 120 1.02 9.08 2.01
C LEU A 120 0.32 10.20 2.80
N GLY A 121 1.09 11.04 3.51
CA GLY A 121 0.56 12.03 4.45
C GLY A 121 -0.16 13.21 3.79
N GLU A 122 0.13 13.47 2.51
CA GLU A 122 -0.47 14.54 1.71
C GLU A 122 -1.64 14.07 0.84
N MET A 123 -1.94 12.76 0.83
CA MET A 123 -3.06 12.23 0.05
C MET A 123 -4.41 12.70 0.59
N GLU A 124 -5.32 13.08 -0.30
CA GLU A 124 -6.70 13.43 0.04
C GLU A 124 -7.55 12.18 0.30
N ARG A 125 -7.25 11.07 -0.39
CA ARG A 125 -8.01 9.82 -0.35
C ARG A 125 -7.27 8.75 0.42
N ARG A 126 -8.04 7.91 1.13
CA ARG A 126 -7.51 6.78 1.90
C ARG A 126 -7.67 5.48 1.14
N LEU A 127 -6.58 4.75 0.93
CA LEU A 127 -6.61 3.43 0.32
C LEU A 127 -7.01 2.37 1.35
N HIS A 128 -7.88 1.45 0.95
CA HIS A 128 -8.26 0.29 1.77
C HIS A 128 -7.20 -0.81 1.61
N PHE A 129 -7.25 -1.88 2.39
CA PHE A 129 -6.44 -3.10 2.19
C PHE A 129 -4.91 -2.93 2.11
N LEU A 130 -4.35 -1.78 2.48
CA LEU A 130 -2.89 -1.62 2.49
C LEU A 130 -2.23 -2.64 3.42
N GLY A 131 -1.20 -3.33 2.92
CA GLY A 131 -0.53 -4.42 3.61
C GLY A 131 -1.31 -5.75 3.63
N TYR A 132 -2.31 -5.92 2.77
CA TYR A 132 -3.01 -7.19 2.62
C TYR A 132 -2.03 -8.33 2.33
N ARG A 133 -2.10 -9.40 3.13
CA ARG A 133 -1.23 -10.59 3.03
C ARG A 133 0.28 -10.32 3.06
N LEU A 134 0.74 -9.23 3.68
CA LEU A 134 2.18 -8.95 3.78
C LEU A 134 2.91 -10.16 4.42
N PRO A 135 3.86 -10.79 3.72
CA PRO A 135 4.47 -12.04 4.18
C PRO A 135 5.65 -11.78 5.12
N TYR A 136 6.15 -12.85 5.75
CA TYR A 136 7.42 -12.83 6.47
C TYR A 136 8.57 -12.24 5.64
N GLY A 137 9.47 -11.53 6.32
CA GLY A 137 10.61 -10.87 5.69
C GLY A 137 10.29 -9.52 5.04
N LYS A 138 9.01 -9.14 4.99
CA LYS A 138 8.58 -7.81 4.53
C LYS A 138 8.19 -6.91 5.69
N SER A 139 8.58 -5.64 5.60
CA SER A 139 8.12 -4.57 6.47
C SER A 139 7.60 -3.41 5.64
N LEU A 140 6.40 -2.94 5.98
CA LEU A 140 5.71 -1.84 5.31
C LEU A 140 5.46 -0.71 6.30
N ARG A 141 6.09 0.44 6.08
CA ARG A 141 5.84 1.66 6.82
C ARG A 141 5.01 2.63 5.98
N ILE A 142 3.87 3.06 6.50
CA ILE A 142 2.99 4.03 5.87
C ILE A 142 3.02 5.30 6.72
N GLU A 143 3.50 6.39 6.14
CA GLU A 143 3.49 7.70 6.76
C GLU A 143 2.25 8.48 6.31
N GLY A 144 1.16 8.33 7.05
CA GLY A 144 -0.14 8.88 6.70
C GLY A 144 -1.28 8.10 7.35
N ASP A 145 -2.50 8.46 7.00
CA ASP A 145 -3.70 7.71 7.39
C ASP A 145 -4.00 6.62 6.35
N THR A 146 -4.59 5.50 6.78
CA THR A 146 -5.06 4.44 5.89
C THR A 146 -6.57 4.24 6.00
N GLY A 147 -7.14 3.49 5.05
CA GLY A 147 -8.55 3.14 5.04
C GLY A 147 -8.88 1.86 5.80
N ASN A 148 -10.02 1.27 5.43
CA ASN A 148 -10.51 0.03 6.03
C ASN A 148 -9.64 -1.16 5.63
N PHE A 149 -9.68 -2.25 6.42
CA PHE A 149 -9.00 -3.52 6.14
C PHE A 149 -7.47 -3.42 6.06
N THR A 150 -6.87 -2.42 6.70
CA THR A 150 -5.39 -2.30 6.77
C THR A 150 -4.80 -3.54 7.44
N GLY A 151 -3.81 -4.15 6.81
CA GLY A 151 -3.18 -5.40 7.28
C GLY A 151 -4.13 -6.59 7.37
N SER A 152 -5.20 -6.60 6.59
CA SER A 152 -6.10 -7.76 6.51
C SER A 152 -5.35 -8.99 5.98
N ALA A 153 -5.65 -10.15 6.56
CA ALA A 153 -5.01 -11.43 6.27
C ALA A 153 -3.48 -11.40 6.34
N LEU A 154 -2.89 -10.60 7.24
CA LEU A 154 -1.44 -10.54 7.45
C LEU A 154 -0.85 -11.93 7.76
N GLN A 155 0.25 -12.27 7.09
CA GLN A 155 0.86 -13.62 7.09
C GLN A 155 2.30 -13.62 7.63
N GLY A 156 2.64 -12.69 8.53
CA GLY A 156 3.94 -12.65 9.20
C GLY A 156 4.74 -11.36 9.06
N GLY A 157 4.42 -10.49 8.10
CA GLY A 157 5.13 -9.22 7.92
C GLY A 157 4.88 -8.20 9.05
N ASP A 158 5.63 -7.10 9.01
CA ASP A 158 5.49 -5.98 9.94
C ASP A 158 4.88 -4.76 9.24
N ILE A 159 3.76 -4.24 9.74
CA ILE A 159 3.12 -3.03 9.24
C ILE A 159 3.22 -1.93 10.30
N THR A 160 3.67 -0.74 9.92
CA THR A 160 3.65 0.46 10.77
C THR A 160 2.90 1.60 10.09
N VAL A 161 1.90 2.17 10.73
CA VAL A 161 1.12 3.32 10.26
C VAL A 161 1.32 4.49 11.22
N THR A 162 1.87 5.61 10.75
CA THR A 162 2.09 6.80 11.59
C THR A 162 0.82 7.61 11.85
N GLY A 163 -0.22 7.41 11.03
CA GLY A 163 -1.53 8.03 11.17
C GLY A 163 -2.56 7.12 11.84
N ALA A 164 -3.82 7.32 11.47
CA ALA A 164 -4.96 6.52 11.89
C ALA A 164 -5.35 5.50 10.81
N THR A 165 -5.93 4.39 11.23
CA THR A 165 -6.48 3.35 10.33
C THR A 165 -8.00 3.30 10.41
N GLY A 166 -8.61 2.73 9.37
CA GLY A 166 -10.07 2.53 9.28
C GLY A 166 -10.58 1.32 10.07
N ASP A 167 -11.81 0.93 9.73
CA ASP A 167 -12.48 -0.23 10.30
C ASP A 167 -11.86 -1.54 9.78
N TRP A 168 -12.01 -2.64 10.51
CA TRP A 168 -11.48 -3.97 10.17
C TRP A 168 -9.95 -4.04 10.01
N THR A 169 -9.21 -3.19 10.71
CA THR A 169 -7.75 -3.30 10.76
C THR A 169 -7.34 -4.65 11.35
N GLY A 170 -6.41 -5.35 10.69
CA GLY A 170 -5.93 -6.69 11.08
C GLY A 170 -6.97 -7.80 10.92
N ALA A 171 -8.02 -7.59 10.11
CA ALA A 171 -9.04 -8.62 9.94
C ALA A 171 -8.44 -9.92 9.36
N GLY A 172 -8.71 -11.05 9.99
CA GLY A 172 -8.21 -12.35 9.54
C GLY A 172 -6.69 -12.53 9.62
N MET A 173 -5.95 -11.66 10.30
CA MET A 173 -4.50 -11.84 10.44
C MET A 173 -4.17 -13.12 11.21
N THR A 174 -3.16 -13.85 10.74
CA THR A 174 -2.72 -15.11 11.35
C THR A 174 -1.42 -14.92 12.14
N GLU A 175 -0.49 -14.13 11.60
CA GLU A 175 0.82 -13.87 12.20
C GLU A 175 1.32 -12.47 11.81
N GLY A 176 2.41 -12.02 12.42
CA GLY A 176 3.02 -10.72 12.17
C GLY A 176 2.54 -9.63 13.13
N LYS A 177 2.89 -8.38 12.82
CA LYS A 177 2.63 -7.24 13.70
C LYS A 177 2.09 -6.04 12.93
N ILE A 178 1.08 -5.39 13.49
CA ILE A 178 0.56 -4.11 13.00
C ILE A 178 0.72 -3.07 14.10
N SER A 179 1.41 -1.97 13.83
CA SER A 179 1.62 -0.85 14.76
C SER A 179 0.97 0.43 14.21
N ILE A 180 -0.01 0.97 14.92
CA ILE A 180 -0.76 2.17 14.55
C ILE A 180 -0.48 3.25 15.59
N HIS A 181 0.07 4.39 15.18
CA HIS A 181 0.44 5.46 16.12
C HIS A 181 -0.76 6.25 16.64
N LYS A 182 -1.81 6.43 15.82
CA LYS A 182 -3.01 7.18 16.23
C LYS A 182 -4.16 6.23 16.56
N ASN A 183 -5.33 6.48 15.97
CA ASN A 183 -6.57 5.79 16.28
C ASN A 183 -6.83 4.65 15.29
N CYS A 184 -7.60 3.67 15.74
CA CYS A 184 -8.09 2.57 14.92
C CYS A 184 -9.62 2.55 14.89
N GLY A 185 -10.20 2.07 13.79
CA GLY A 185 -11.63 1.98 13.58
C GLY A 185 -12.36 0.92 14.43
N ARG A 186 -13.57 0.56 13.98
CA ARG A 186 -14.39 -0.53 14.53
C ARG A 186 -13.92 -1.88 13.99
N ASN A 187 -14.33 -2.96 14.65
CA ASN A 187 -14.01 -4.33 14.26
C ASN A 187 -12.49 -4.59 14.11
N THR A 188 -11.68 -3.93 14.93
CA THR A 188 -10.23 -4.15 14.95
C THR A 188 -9.94 -5.58 15.40
N GLY A 189 -9.16 -6.33 14.63
CA GLY A 189 -8.88 -7.74 14.87
C GLY A 189 -10.05 -8.70 14.61
N GLU A 190 -11.02 -8.33 13.76
CA GLU A 190 -12.09 -9.25 13.37
C GLU A 190 -11.52 -10.52 12.72
N TRP A 191 -11.85 -11.69 13.27
CA TRP A 191 -11.32 -13.01 12.89
C TRP A 191 -9.80 -13.16 13.01
N MET A 192 -9.16 -12.37 13.88
CA MET A 192 -7.75 -12.48 14.20
C MET A 192 -7.44 -13.87 14.79
N GLN A 193 -6.50 -14.59 14.18
CA GLN A 193 -6.09 -15.95 14.55
C GLN A 193 -4.68 -15.99 15.18
N GLY A 194 -3.96 -14.88 15.17
CA GLY A 194 -2.67 -14.72 15.82
C GLY A 194 -1.99 -13.40 15.47
N GLY A 195 -0.75 -13.23 15.94
CA GLY A 195 0.04 -12.01 15.78
C GLY A 195 -0.31 -10.90 16.79
N GLU A 196 0.15 -9.68 16.53
CA GLU A 196 0.01 -8.54 17.43
C GLU A 196 -0.53 -7.28 16.71
N ILE A 197 -1.48 -6.58 17.35
CA ILE A 197 -1.92 -5.23 16.92
C ILE A 197 -1.65 -4.24 18.04
N TRP A 198 -0.87 -3.20 17.77
CA TRP A 198 -0.51 -2.14 18.71
C TRP A 198 -1.14 -0.83 18.27
N VAL A 199 -1.96 -0.20 19.13
CA VAL A 199 -2.62 1.08 18.84
C VAL A 199 -2.21 2.12 19.88
N GLY A 200 -1.60 3.21 19.44
CA GLY A 200 -1.06 4.26 20.31
C GLY A 200 -2.12 5.13 20.99
N SER A 201 -3.31 5.25 20.40
CA SER A 201 -4.42 6.05 20.94
C SER A 201 -5.67 5.19 21.13
N ARG A 202 -6.80 5.52 20.48
CA ARG A 202 -8.10 4.89 20.73
C ARG A 202 -8.45 3.87 19.66
N ILE A 203 -8.93 2.71 20.09
CA ILE A 203 -9.65 1.74 19.27
C ILE A 203 -11.16 2.01 19.42
N ARG A 204 -11.87 2.18 18.30
CA ARG A 204 -13.32 2.46 18.35
C ARG A 204 -14.14 1.22 18.71
N GLY A 205 -13.68 0.03 18.33
CA GLY A 205 -14.30 -1.23 18.72
C GLY A 205 -13.46 -2.43 18.26
N LEU A 206 -13.47 -3.47 19.08
CA LEU A 206 -12.83 -4.75 18.76
C LEU A 206 -13.78 -5.62 17.94
N GLY A 207 -13.20 -6.46 17.09
CA GLY A 207 -13.89 -7.55 16.41
C GLY A 207 -13.87 -8.85 17.20
N ARG A 208 -14.23 -9.95 16.55
CA ARG A 208 -14.09 -11.30 17.11
C ARG A 208 -12.64 -11.79 17.02
N ILE A 209 -11.95 -11.86 18.14
CA ILE A 209 -10.55 -12.29 18.20
C ILE A 209 -10.50 -13.74 18.66
N THR A 210 -9.92 -14.62 17.84
CA THR A 210 -9.75 -16.04 18.16
C THR A 210 -8.46 -16.29 18.92
N SER A 211 -7.36 -15.63 18.53
CA SER A 211 -6.04 -15.74 19.14
C SER A 211 -5.17 -14.53 18.75
N GLY A 212 -4.05 -14.32 19.45
CA GLY A 212 -3.16 -13.18 19.30
C GLY A 212 -3.52 -12.01 20.22
N GLN A 213 -2.71 -10.95 20.20
CA GLN A 213 -2.82 -9.87 21.20
C GLN A 213 -3.05 -8.50 20.58
N ILE A 214 -3.93 -7.73 21.21
CA ILE A 214 -4.18 -6.33 20.87
C ILE A 214 -3.83 -5.45 22.06
N TYR A 215 -3.03 -4.42 21.79
CA TYR A 215 -2.55 -3.45 22.75
C TYR A 215 -3.13 -2.07 22.43
N GLN A 216 -3.60 -1.36 23.45
CA GLN A 216 -4.01 0.03 23.36
C GLN A 216 -3.23 0.87 24.36
N ALA A 217 -2.57 1.93 23.89
CA ALA A 217 -1.73 2.81 24.71
C ALA A 217 -0.69 2.08 25.56
N GLY A 218 -0.16 0.96 25.06
CA GLY A 218 0.84 0.12 25.73
C GLY A 218 0.28 -0.98 26.65
N GLU A 219 -1.04 -1.03 26.84
CA GLU A 219 -1.69 -2.06 27.68
C GLU A 219 -2.37 -3.11 26.80
N ALA A 220 -2.21 -4.40 27.15
CA ALA A 220 -2.95 -5.47 26.50
C ALA A 220 -4.43 -5.38 26.86
N ILE A 221 -5.31 -5.33 25.85
CA ILE A 221 -6.76 -5.23 26.03
C ILE A 221 -7.51 -6.50 25.61
N THR A 222 -6.82 -7.43 24.95
CA THR A 222 -7.26 -8.81 24.82
C THR A 222 -6.73 -9.61 26.00
N SER A 223 -7.61 -10.29 26.72
CA SER A 223 -7.18 -11.29 27.69
C SER A 223 -6.82 -12.57 26.95
N ASP A 224 -5.79 -13.28 27.39
CA ASP A 224 -5.61 -14.70 27.08
C ASP A 224 -6.83 -15.45 27.62
N ALA A 225 -7.91 -15.50 26.83
CA ALA A 225 -9.01 -16.39 27.11
C ALA A 225 -8.50 -17.80 26.79
N LEU A 226 -7.89 -18.40 27.81
CA LEU A 226 -7.65 -19.82 27.91
C LEU A 226 -8.91 -20.55 27.43
N LEU A 227 -8.74 -21.34 26.36
CA LEU A 227 -9.66 -22.39 25.94
C LEU A 227 -10.01 -23.32 27.11
#